data_AF-A0A9W9Z3F2-F1
#
_entry.id   AF-A0A9W9Z3F2-F1
#
_cell.length_a   1.000
_cell.length_b   1.000
_cell.length_c   1.000
_cell.angle_alpha   90.00
_cell.angle_beta   90.00
_cell.angle_gamma   90.00
#
_symmetry.space_group_name_H-M   'P 1'
#
loop_
_entity.id
_entity.type
_entity.pdbx_description
1 polymer ?
#
loop_
_entity_poly.entity_id
_entity_poly.type
_entity_poly.pdbx_seq_one_letter_code
_entity_poly.pdbx_strand_id
1 'polypeptide(L)'
;MSNIMATAAFRFGHSQVNTHLWRFEEDGAMSHYGHLPLRDAYFSPERVSREGGIDPLLRGAVKQAAQEIDLKMVDDMRNVLFPAGREVGLDLASMNIQRGRDHGLPDYKLCEKGAWFNRITMRNFLKIRDGDRFWYESYLSKEEIDQVHSLTLSKIIRLNTGFKSVPDNVFFSTQYCAGVENFQCVPRDETPNGSCENLQRKLRTLGKDLENTSRAVRKNTR
;
A
#
# COMPACT_ATOMS: atom_id res chain seq x y z
N MET A 1 1.82 -11.39 -13.64
CA MET A 1 2.54 -10.16 -13.24
C MET A 1 3.62 -9.85 -14.28
N SER A 2 3.84 -8.59 -14.69
CA SER A 2 4.95 -8.24 -15.59
C SER A 2 6.28 -8.03 -14.85
N ASN A 3 7.42 -8.20 -15.54
CA ASN A 3 8.76 -8.00 -14.97
C ASN A 3 8.91 -6.60 -14.35
N ILE A 4 8.56 -5.53 -15.08
CA ILE A 4 8.67 -4.15 -14.57
C ILE A 4 7.78 -3.87 -13.36
N MET A 5 6.65 -4.57 -13.21
CA MET A 5 5.76 -4.42 -12.07
C MET A 5 6.40 -4.95 -10.78
N ALA A 6 6.90 -6.19 -10.82
CA ALA A 6 7.52 -6.84 -9.66
C ALA A 6 8.90 -6.26 -9.31
N THR A 7 9.64 -5.82 -10.32
CA THR A 7 11.04 -5.41 -10.14
C THR A 7 11.18 -3.93 -9.76
N ALA A 8 10.29 -3.06 -10.22
CA ALA A 8 10.38 -1.62 -9.99
C ALA A 8 9.07 -0.99 -9.52
N ALA A 9 8.00 -1.07 -10.31
CA ALA A 9 6.82 -0.24 -10.07
C ALA A 9 6.22 -0.50 -8.68
N PHE A 10 5.95 -1.74 -8.31
CA PHE A 10 5.33 -2.06 -7.01
C PHE A 10 6.26 -1.92 -5.81
N ARG A 11 7.51 -1.45 -6.01
CA ARG A 11 8.46 -1.12 -4.95
C ARG A 11 8.39 0.34 -4.50
N PHE A 12 7.48 1.14 -5.07
CA PHE A 12 7.24 2.51 -4.60
C PHE A 12 6.89 2.56 -3.09
N GLY A 13 6.28 1.50 -2.56
CA GLY A 13 5.98 1.37 -1.14
C GLY A 13 7.22 1.41 -0.23
N HIS A 14 8.43 1.16 -0.75
CA HIS A 14 9.66 1.29 0.04
C HIS A 14 9.96 2.73 0.47
N SER A 15 9.50 3.75 -0.27
CA SER A 15 9.64 5.15 0.16
C SER A 15 8.60 5.52 1.24
N GLN A 16 7.51 4.76 1.34
CA GLN A 16 6.39 5.04 2.24
C GLN A 16 6.57 4.48 3.65
N VAL A 17 7.64 3.70 3.88
CA VAL A 17 7.90 3.05 5.17
C VAL A 17 8.46 4.05 6.18
N ASN A 18 7.92 4.03 7.40
CA ASN A 18 8.37 4.84 8.51
C ASN A 18 9.61 4.28 9.22
N THR A 19 10.35 5.14 9.93
CA THR A 19 11.49 4.75 10.77
C THR A 19 11.09 3.95 12.02
N HIS A 20 9.84 4.08 12.47
CA HIS A 20 9.32 3.40 13.65
C HIS A 20 7.93 2.86 13.35
N LEU A 21 7.62 1.70 13.91
CA LEU A 21 6.26 1.19 14.03
C LEU A 21 5.67 1.74 15.32
N TRP A 22 4.68 2.62 15.20
CA TRP A 22 3.99 3.16 16.36
C TRP A 22 3.19 2.07 17.07
N ARG A 23 3.09 2.18 18.39
CA ARG A 23 2.36 1.26 19.26
C ARG A 23 1.60 2.05 20.31
N PHE A 24 0.30 1.83 20.41
CA PHE A 24 -0.56 2.51 21.36
C PHE A 24 -1.43 1.53 22.15
N GLU A 25 -1.65 1.83 23.43
CA GLU A 25 -2.64 1.16 24.25
C GLU A 25 -4.07 1.61 23.87
N GLU A 26 -5.07 0.99 24.50
CA GLU A 26 -6.47 1.26 24.22
C GLU A 26 -6.91 2.68 24.59
N ASP A 27 -6.33 3.25 25.65
CA ASP A 27 -6.55 4.64 26.07
C ASP A 27 -5.87 5.67 25.14
N GLY A 28 -5.12 5.20 24.15
CA GLY A 28 -4.38 6.02 23.20
C GLY A 28 -3.01 6.48 23.70
N ALA A 29 -2.59 6.10 24.90
CA ALA A 29 -1.23 6.31 25.39
C ALA A 29 -0.23 5.46 24.59
N MET A 30 1.03 5.88 24.59
CA MET A 30 2.11 5.07 24.02
C MET A 30 2.17 3.72 24.75
N SER A 31 2.40 2.65 24.00
CA SER A 31 2.54 1.32 24.59
C SER A 31 3.64 1.28 25.66
N HIS A 32 3.48 0.46 26.68
CA HIS A 32 4.50 0.28 27.73
C HIS A 32 5.81 -0.29 27.19
N TYR A 33 5.79 -0.92 26.01
CA TYR A 33 6.99 -1.33 25.27
C TYR A 33 7.56 -0.24 24.35
N GLY A 34 6.97 0.97 24.35
CA GLY A 34 7.36 2.08 23.48
C GLY A 34 7.04 1.84 22.00
N HIS A 35 7.42 2.78 21.12
CA HIS A 35 7.41 2.53 19.67
C HIS A 35 8.59 1.64 19.26
N LEU A 36 8.41 0.83 18.22
CA LEU A 36 9.41 -0.14 17.77
C LEU A 36 10.21 0.45 16.60
N PRO A 37 11.52 0.71 16.72
CA PRO A 37 12.36 1.09 15.59
C PRO A 37 12.31 0.03 14.48
N LEU A 38 12.26 0.44 13.21
CA LEU A 38 12.11 -0.48 12.09
C LEU A 38 13.28 -1.47 12.01
N ARG A 39 14.50 -1.00 12.28
CA ARG A 39 15.71 -1.85 12.35
C ARG A 39 15.58 -3.03 13.31
N ASP A 40 14.78 -2.89 14.38
CA ASP A 40 14.58 -3.90 15.43
C ASP A 40 13.29 -4.74 15.21
N ALA A 41 12.54 -4.44 14.15
CA ALA A 41 11.29 -5.12 13.81
C ALA A 41 11.48 -6.26 12.79
N TYR A 42 12.60 -6.24 12.06
CA TYR A 42 12.87 -7.22 11.02
C TYR A 42 13.05 -8.63 11.58
N PHE A 43 12.21 -9.56 11.10
CA PHE A 43 12.25 -10.97 11.50
C PHE A 43 12.17 -11.19 13.03
N SER A 44 11.44 -10.32 13.73
CA SER A 44 11.31 -10.30 15.19
C SER A 44 9.88 -10.65 15.67
N PRO A 45 9.38 -11.88 15.43
CA PRO A 45 8.04 -12.29 15.85
C PRO A 45 7.84 -12.27 17.37
N GLU A 46 8.93 -12.35 18.14
CA GLU A 46 8.92 -12.21 19.59
C GLU A 46 8.30 -10.88 20.05
N ARG A 47 8.46 -9.81 19.26
CA ARG A 47 7.84 -8.50 19.53
C ARG A 47 6.31 -8.64 19.58
N VAL A 48 5.71 -9.44 18.69
CA VAL A 48 4.26 -9.68 18.76
C VAL A 48 3.90 -10.58 19.94
N SER A 49 4.60 -11.71 20.09
CA SER A 49 4.21 -12.71 21.12
C SER A 49 4.47 -12.28 22.56
N ARG A 50 5.42 -11.38 22.81
CA ARG A 50 5.83 -10.94 24.15
C ARG A 50 5.51 -9.48 24.43
N GLU A 51 5.36 -8.64 23.39
CA GLU A 51 5.19 -7.19 23.55
C GLU A 51 3.77 -6.68 23.27
N GLY A 52 2.76 -7.34 23.84
CA GLY A 52 1.37 -6.84 23.82
C GLY A 52 0.52 -7.26 22.61
N GLY A 53 1.01 -8.19 21.79
CA GLY A 53 0.25 -8.72 20.66
C GLY A 53 0.20 -7.77 19.46
N ILE A 54 -0.82 -7.96 18.61
CA ILE A 54 -0.99 -7.18 17.37
C ILE A 54 -1.77 -5.87 17.57
N ASP A 55 -2.59 -5.79 18.62
CA ASP A 55 -3.50 -4.66 18.81
C ASP A 55 -2.78 -3.31 18.92
N PRO A 56 -1.68 -3.16 19.68
CA PRO A 56 -0.96 -1.89 19.73
C PRO A 56 -0.37 -1.47 18.38
N LEU A 57 0.10 -2.44 17.58
CA LEU A 57 0.63 -2.21 16.24
C LEU A 57 -0.48 -1.79 15.27
N LEU A 58 -1.67 -2.40 15.35
CA LEU A 58 -2.83 -2.01 14.52
C LEU A 58 -3.31 -0.59 14.85
N ARG A 59 -3.37 -0.23 16.14
CA ARG A 59 -3.67 1.15 16.57
C ARG A 59 -2.63 2.13 16.04
N GLY A 60 -1.36 1.73 16.06
CA GLY A 60 -0.25 2.48 15.44
C GLY A 60 -0.43 2.66 13.94
N ALA A 61 -0.66 1.59 13.20
CA ALA A 61 -0.79 1.59 11.73
C ALA A 61 -1.95 2.48 11.24
N VAL A 62 -3.04 2.57 12.00
CA VAL A 62 -4.17 3.45 11.68
C VAL A 62 -3.86 4.92 11.97
N LYS A 63 -3.11 5.22 13.05
CA LYS A 63 -2.78 6.59 13.43
C LYS A 63 -1.62 7.16 12.63
N GLN A 64 -0.59 6.36 12.39
CA GLN A 64 0.66 6.79 11.78
C GLN A 64 0.48 6.98 10.28
N ALA A 65 0.78 8.19 9.80
CA ALA A 65 0.82 8.43 8.37
C ALA A 65 2.02 7.73 7.72
N ALA A 66 1.82 7.22 6.51
CA ALA A 66 2.92 6.74 5.68
C ALA A 66 3.82 7.90 5.25
N GLN A 67 5.10 7.62 4.99
CA GLN A 67 5.99 8.57 4.35
C GLN A 67 5.51 8.90 2.92
N GLU A 68 5.96 10.04 2.39
CA GLU A 68 5.62 10.46 1.03
C GLU A 68 6.20 9.50 -0.03
N ILE A 69 5.58 9.50 -1.21
CA ILE A 69 6.13 8.79 -2.36
C ILE A 69 7.19 9.69 -3.00
N ASP A 70 8.45 9.44 -2.68
CA ASP A 70 9.56 10.25 -3.16
C ASP A 70 10.81 9.39 -3.53
N LEU A 71 11.93 10.05 -3.78
CA LEU A 71 13.20 9.40 -4.13
C LEU A 71 14.02 8.96 -2.90
N LYS A 72 13.44 9.08 -1.70
CA LYS A 72 14.11 8.79 -0.44
C LYS A 72 13.59 7.48 0.15
N MET A 73 14.36 6.99 1.10
CA MET A 73 14.04 5.83 1.90
C MET A 73 14.75 5.99 3.23
N VAL A 74 14.09 5.54 4.30
CA VAL A 74 14.63 5.66 5.66
C VAL A 74 15.94 4.89 5.81
N ASP A 75 16.82 5.40 6.68
CA ASP A 75 18.14 4.78 6.92
C ASP A 75 18.04 3.34 7.41
N ASP A 76 16.95 3.00 8.10
CA ASP A 76 16.66 1.64 8.56
C ASP A 76 16.52 0.63 7.40
N MET A 77 16.17 1.09 6.20
CA MET A 77 16.12 0.29 4.97
C MET A 77 17.32 0.51 4.05
N ARG A 78 17.95 1.69 4.11
CA ARG A 78 19.09 2.05 3.24
C ARG A 78 20.45 1.60 3.79
N ASN A 79 20.61 1.50 5.10
CA ASN A 79 21.93 1.25 5.70
C ASN A 79 21.94 0.02 6.62
N VAL A 80 20.79 -0.38 7.14
CA VAL A 80 20.69 -1.45 8.15
C VAL A 80 19.58 -2.45 7.83
N LEU A 81 19.25 -2.68 6.55
CA LEU A 81 18.24 -3.67 6.19
C LEU A 81 18.71 -5.07 6.59
N PHE A 82 17.91 -5.76 7.41
CA PHE A 82 18.16 -7.14 7.86
C PHE A 82 19.56 -7.36 8.42
N PRO A 83 19.91 -6.72 9.55
CA PRO A 83 21.27 -6.78 10.07
C PRO A 83 21.69 -8.21 10.42
N ALA A 84 20.77 -9.12 10.77
CA ALA A 84 21.02 -10.57 10.90
C ALA A 84 22.33 -10.96 11.63
N GLY A 85 22.71 -10.19 12.66
CA GLY A 85 23.96 -10.38 13.42
C GLY A 85 25.25 -9.91 12.73
N ARG A 86 25.15 -9.21 11.60
CA ARG A 86 26.26 -8.58 10.87
C ARG A 86 26.51 -7.17 11.40
N GLU A 87 27.76 -6.72 11.34
CA GLU A 87 28.16 -5.35 11.67
C GLU A 87 27.60 -4.31 10.69
N VAL A 88 27.29 -4.74 9.45
CA VAL A 88 26.76 -3.89 8.38
C VAL A 88 25.50 -4.54 7.81
N GLY A 89 24.39 -3.80 7.78
CA GLY A 89 23.16 -4.26 7.13
C GLY A 89 23.17 -4.03 5.62
N LEU A 90 22.14 -4.50 4.94
CA LEU A 90 21.99 -4.32 3.50
C LEU A 90 21.44 -2.92 3.17
N ASP A 91 21.66 -2.49 1.93
CA ASP A 91 21.05 -1.27 1.37
C ASP A 91 19.97 -1.65 0.37
N LEU A 92 18.70 -1.50 0.77
CA LEU A 92 17.56 -1.83 -0.08
C LEU A 92 17.49 -0.98 -1.35
N ALA A 93 17.96 0.27 -1.33
CA ALA A 93 17.98 1.14 -2.51
C ALA A 93 18.96 0.57 -3.53
N SER A 94 20.17 0.23 -3.07
CA SER A 94 21.19 -0.38 -3.91
C SER A 94 20.70 -1.72 -4.50
N MET A 95 20.01 -2.54 -3.70
CA MET A 95 19.44 -3.80 -4.14
C MET A 95 18.34 -3.61 -5.19
N ASN A 96 17.48 -2.59 -5.04
CA ASN A 96 16.45 -2.28 -6.05
C ASN A 96 17.09 -1.89 -7.38
N ILE A 97 18.12 -1.04 -7.36
CA ILE A 97 18.85 -0.62 -8.57
C ILE A 97 19.55 -1.80 -9.23
N GLN A 98 20.29 -2.59 -8.45
CA GLN A 98 21.00 -3.76 -8.97
C GLN A 98 20.03 -4.80 -9.54
N ARG A 99 18.90 -5.04 -8.89
CA ARG A 99 17.87 -5.96 -9.39
C ARG A 99 17.22 -5.45 -10.66
N GLY A 100 17.04 -4.14 -10.80
CA GLY A 100 16.57 -3.53 -12.04
C GLY A 100 17.49 -3.83 -13.23
N ARG A 101 18.81 -3.75 -13.02
CA ARG A 101 19.83 -4.08 -14.04
C ARG A 101 19.84 -5.58 -14.36
N ASP A 102 19.86 -6.41 -13.32
CA ASP A 102 19.83 -7.87 -13.42
C ASP A 102 18.63 -8.37 -14.24
N HIS A 103 17.47 -7.74 -14.06
CA HIS A 103 16.25 -8.07 -14.79
C HIS A 103 16.10 -7.37 -16.13
N GLY A 104 17.13 -6.64 -16.59
CA GLY A 104 17.14 -5.95 -17.88
C GLY A 104 16.01 -4.93 -18.03
N LEU A 105 15.72 -4.17 -16.98
CA LEU A 105 14.67 -3.15 -17.05
C LEU A 105 15.07 -2.04 -18.05
N PRO A 106 14.11 -1.55 -18.86
CA PRO A 106 14.38 -0.48 -19.79
C PRO A 106 14.71 0.83 -19.07
N ASP A 107 15.45 1.69 -19.76
CA ASP A 107 15.80 3.02 -19.25
C ASP A 107 14.57 3.85 -18.93
N TYR A 108 14.75 4.76 -17.97
CA TYR A 108 13.71 5.70 -17.56
C TYR A 108 13.17 6.55 -18.73
N LYS A 109 14.00 6.89 -19.73
CA LYS A 109 13.56 7.64 -20.91
C LYS A 109 12.58 6.87 -21.79
N LEU A 110 12.68 5.54 -21.82
CA LEU A 110 11.72 4.68 -22.52
C LEU A 110 10.42 4.54 -21.71
N CYS A 111 10.49 4.75 -20.40
CA CYS A 111 9.38 4.78 -19.46
C CYS A 111 8.83 6.21 -19.31
N GLU A 112 8.08 6.70 -20.29
CA GLU A 112 7.51 8.06 -20.33
C GLU A 112 6.86 8.49 -18.99
N LYS A 113 7.41 9.53 -18.33
CA LYS A 113 7.19 9.90 -16.91
C LYS A 113 5.75 9.81 -16.40
N GLY A 114 5.58 9.38 -15.13
CA GLY A 114 4.38 9.56 -14.27
C GLY A 114 3.11 8.80 -14.72
N ALA A 115 2.66 9.08 -15.95
CA ALA A 115 1.62 8.32 -16.62
C ALA A 115 1.98 6.83 -16.73
N TRP A 116 3.26 6.47 -16.90
CA TRP A 116 3.68 5.07 -16.94
C TRP A 116 3.43 4.33 -15.62
N PHE A 117 3.74 4.91 -14.46
CA PHE A 117 3.54 4.23 -13.18
C PHE A 117 2.07 3.83 -13.00
N ASN A 118 1.16 4.80 -13.16
CA ASN A 118 -0.27 4.53 -13.08
C ASN A 118 -0.72 3.53 -14.15
N ARG A 119 -0.21 3.65 -15.39
CA ARG A 119 -0.55 2.73 -16.49
C ARG A 119 -0.07 1.30 -16.25
N ILE A 120 1.17 1.07 -15.82
CA ILE A 120 1.70 -0.28 -15.52
C ILE A 120 0.89 -0.91 -14.40
N THR A 121 0.71 -0.16 -13.31
CA THR A 121 0.05 -0.64 -12.09
C THR A 121 -1.39 -1.01 -12.42
N MET A 122 -2.14 -0.09 -13.04
CA MET A 122 -3.52 -0.36 -13.48
C MET A 122 -3.58 -1.50 -14.48
N ARG A 123 -2.71 -1.53 -15.50
CA ARG A 123 -2.70 -2.61 -16.49
C ARG A 123 -2.42 -3.97 -15.86
N ASN A 124 -1.56 -4.05 -14.85
CA ASN A 124 -1.30 -5.31 -14.14
C ASN A 124 -2.52 -5.72 -13.30
N PHE A 125 -3.13 -4.81 -12.53
CA PHE A 125 -4.33 -5.12 -11.77
C PHE A 125 -5.50 -5.56 -12.66
N LEU A 126 -5.77 -4.84 -13.74
CA LEU A 126 -6.81 -5.21 -14.72
C LEU A 126 -6.51 -6.58 -15.34
N LYS A 127 -5.27 -6.86 -15.73
CA LYS A 127 -4.90 -8.18 -16.28
C LYS A 127 -5.09 -9.33 -15.29
N ILE A 128 -4.78 -9.11 -14.01
CA ILE A 128 -4.97 -10.14 -12.97
C ILE A 128 -6.47 -10.36 -12.76
N ARG A 129 -7.24 -9.29 -12.61
CA ARG A 129 -8.71 -9.35 -12.48
C ARG A 129 -9.37 -10.05 -13.66
N ASP A 130 -9.14 -9.55 -14.87
CA ASP A 130 -9.82 -10.02 -16.10
C ASP A 130 -9.31 -11.40 -16.56
N GLY A 131 -8.12 -11.79 -16.12
CA GLY A 131 -7.50 -13.08 -16.43
C GLY A 131 -7.79 -14.17 -15.41
N ASP A 132 -8.37 -13.83 -14.27
CA ASP A 132 -8.70 -14.78 -13.22
C ASP A 132 -10.10 -15.36 -13.44
N ARG A 133 -10.15 -16.65 -13.76
CA ARG A 133 -11.41 -17.41 -13.88
C ARG A 133 -12.20 -17.41 -12.57
N PHE A 134 -11.53 -17.23 -11.45
CA PHE A 134 -12.09 -17.18 -10.10
C PHE A 134 -12.09 -15.75 -9.55
N TRP A 135 -12.24 -14.74 -10.41
CA TRP A 135 -12.56 -13.39 -9.93
C TRP A 135 -13.93 -13.40 -9.23
N TYR A 136 -14.01 -12.90 -8.00
CA TYR A 136 -15.21 -13.10 -7.15
C TYR A 136 -16.53 -12.64 -7.82
N GLU A 137 -16.51 -11.56 -8.59
CA GLU A 137 -17.71 -11.06 -9.29
C GLU A 137 -18.17 -11.95 -10.43
N SER A 138 -17.32 -12.86 -10.94
CA SER A 138 -17.66 -13.72 -12.08
C SER A 138 -18.26 -15.07 -11.70
N TYR A 139 -18.15 -15.51 -10.44
CA TYR A 139 -18.60 -16.85 -10.04
C TYR A 139 -19.45 -16.92 -8.76
N LEU A 140 -19.46 -15.89 -7.90
CA LEU A 140 -20.30 -15.86 -6.70
C LEU A 140 -21.75 -15.46 -7.03
N SER A 141 -22.68 -15.82 -6.15
CA SER A 141 -24.06 -15.33 -6.22
C SER A 141 -24.14 -13.83 -5.91
N LYS A 142 -25.26 -13.19 -6.27
CA LYS A 142 -25.47 -11.78 -5.97
C LYS A 142 -25.44 -11.53 -4.46
N GLU A 143 -26.06 -12.41 -3.68
CA GLU A 143 -26.11 -12.33 -2.22
C GLU A 143 -24.71 -12.44 -1.62
N GLU A 144 -23.86 -13.32 -2.15
CA GLU A 144 -22.46 -13.45 -1.73
C GLU A 144 -21.62 -12.22 -2.11
N ILE A 145 -21.83 -11.66 -3.31
CA ILE A 145 -21.18 -10.41 -3.74
C ILE A 145 -21.59 -9.25 -2.81
N ASP A 146 -22.87 -9.13 -2.48
CA ASP A 146 -23.37 -8.12 -1.55
C ASP A 146 -22.74 -8.29 -0.15
N GLN A 147 -22.50 -9.53 0.30
CA GLN A 147 -21.75 -9.80 1.52
C GLN A 147 -20.29 -9.34 1.41
N VAL A 148 -19.58 -9.66 0.31
CA VAL A 148 -18.19 -9.23 0.08
C VAL A 148 -18.10 -7.70 0.06
N HIS A 149 -19.02 -7.01 -0.62
CA HIS A 149 -19.06 -5.55 -0.67
C HIS A 149 -19.39 -4.91 0.69
N SER A 150 -20.02 -5.65 1.61
CA SER A 150 -20.26 -5.18 2.97
C SER A 150 -19.03 -5.29 3.90
N LEU A 151 -17.93 -5.88 3.44
CA LEU A 151 -16.71 -6.05 4.21
C LEU A 151 -15.77 -4.85 4.00
N THR A 152 -15.25 -4.35 5.12
CA THR A 152 -14.18 -3.36 5.16
C THR A 152 -13.03 -3.91 5.99
N LEU A 153 -11.81 -3.40 5.78
CA LEU A 153 -10.67 -3.79 6.62
C LEU A 153 -10.91 -3.43 8.10
N SER A 154 -11.60 -2.32 8.37
CA SER A 154 -12.04 -1.95 9.72
C SER A 154 -12.98 -3.00 10.34
N LYS A 155 -13.97 -3.49 9.59
CA LYS A 155 -14.87 -4.56 10.04
C LYS A 155 -14.09 -5.84 10.35
N ILE A 156 -13.13 -6.21 9.50
CA ILE A 156 -12.27 -7.38 9.73
C ILE A 156 -11.45 -7.21 11.03
N ILE A 157 -10.85 -6.04 11.27
CA ILE A 157 -10.11 -5.74 12.49
C ILE A 157 -11.03 -5.86 13.72
N ARG A 158 -12.22 -5.26 13.69
CA ARG A 158 -13.18 -5.34 14.81
C ARG A 158 -13.64 -6.76 15.11
N LEU A 159 -13.78 -7.61 14.09
CA LEU A 159 -14.21 -8.99 14.27
C LEU A 159 -13.13 -9.89 14.86
N ASN A 160 -11.84 -9.57 14.64
CA ASN A 160 -10.74 -10.49 14.95
C ASN A 160 -9.76 -10.00 16.02
N THR A 161 -9.92 -8.77 16.53
CA THR A 161 -8.96 -8.15 17.46
C THR A 161 -9.68 -7.43 18.61
N GLY A 162 -8.93 -7.02 19.65
CA GLY A 162 -9.46 -6.18 20.73
C GLY A 162 -9.61 -4.70 20.34
N PHE A 163 -9.12 -4.28 19.17
CA PHE A 163 -9.25 -2.90 18.68
C PHE A 163 -10.66 -2.61 18.13
N LYS A 164 -11.65 -2.48 19.02
CA LYS A 164 -13.06 -2.26 18.64
C LYS A 164 -13.35 -0.84 18.14
N SER A 165 -12.57 0.14 18.62
CA SER A 165 -12.70 1.57 18.29
C SER A 165 -11.99 1.99 16.99
N VAL A 166 -11.56 1.03 16.14
CA VAL A 166 -10.94 1.34 14.84
C VAL A 166 -11.87 2.22 13.98
N PRO A 167 -11.36 3.18 13.20
CA PRO A 167 -12.16 3.98 12.27
C PRO A 167 -12.72 3.15 11.11
N ASP A 168 -13.78 3.63 10.46
CA ASP A 168 -14.39 2.91 9.33
C ASP A 168 -13.48 2.83 8.11
N ASN A 169 -12.72 3.89 7.83
CA ASN A 169 -11.70 3.89 6.79
C ASN A 169 -10.30 3.96 7.41
N VAL A 170 -9.55 2.88 7.28
CA VAL A 170 -8.23 2.71 7.90
C VAL A 170 -7.06 3.13 7.01
N PHE A 171 -7.33 3.54 5.77
CA PHE A 171 -6.28 3.93 4.82
C PHE A 171 -5.90 5.42 4.92
N PHE A 172 -6.57 6.16 5.80
CA PHE A 172 -6.35 7.57 5.99
C PHE A 172 -6.00 7.86 7.46
N SER A 173 -4.92 8.62 7.69
CA SER A 173 -4.48 8.97 9.03
C SER A 173 -5.32 10.10 9.63
N THR A 174 -5.64 9.92 10.91
CA THR A 174 -6.38 10.89 11.73
C THR A 174 -5.66 12.24 11.87
N GLN A 175 -4.32 12.26 11.74
CA GLN A 175 -3.50 13.48 11.87
C GLN A 175 -3.79 14.49 10.76
N TYR A 176 -4.02 14.02 9.53
CA TYR A 176 -4.32 14.90 8.39
C TYR A 176 -5.81 15.23 8.27
N CYS A 177 -6.65 14.59 9.10
CA CYS A 177 -8.11 14.75 9.10
C CYS A 177 -8.66 15.05 10.50
N ALA A 178 -7.86 15.77 11.26
CA ALA A 178 -8.27 16.32 12.55
C ALA A 178 -9.54 17.17 12.36
N GLY A 179 -10.58 16.86 13.14
CA GLY A 179 -11.86 17.55 13.11
C GLY A 179 -12.93 16.94 12.20
N VAL A 180 -12.70 15.76 11.60
CA VAL A 180 -13.73 15.03 10.85
C VAL A 180 -14.30 13.90 11.71
N GLU A 181 -15.62 13.84 11.85
CA GLU A 181 -16.31 12.70 12.49
C GLU A 181 -15.96 11.41 11.74
N ASN A 182 -15.67 10.33 12.47
CA ASN A 182 -15.24 9.02 11.95
C ASN A 182 -13.89 8.98 11.21
N PHE A 183 -13.04 10.02 11.36
CA PHE A 183 -11.69 10.07 10.76
C PHE A 183 -11.66 9.86 9.24
N GLN A 184 -12.77 10.16 8.56
CA GLN A 184 -12.84 10.05 7.11
C GLN A 184 -12.11 11.24 6.47
N CYS A 185 -10.89 11.01 5.99
CA CYS A 185 -10.27 11.98 5.12
C CYS A 185 -10.98 12.04 3.78
N VAL A 186 -11.66 13.16 3.52
CA VAL A 186 -11.86 13.64 2.15
C VAL A 186 -10.65 14.52 1.83
N PRO A 187 -9.81 14.20 0.83
CA PRO A 187 -8.58 14.95 0.54
C PRO A 187 -8.89 16.45 0.39
N ARG A 188 -8.27 17.29 1.22
CA ARG A 188 -8.59 18.73 1.35
C ARG A 188 -8.20 19.58 0.14
N ASP A 189 -7.54 19.00 -0.87
CA ASP A 189 -7.00 19.74 -2.02
C ASP A 189 -7.45 19.22 -3.41
N GLU A 190 -8.43 18.30 -3.48
CA GLU A 190 -8.94 17.77 -4.78
C GLU A 190 -10.38 18.20 -5.14
N THR A 191 -10.92 19.29 -4.55
CA THR A 191 -11.83 20.31 -5.13
C THR A 191 -12.64 21.04 -4.04
N PRO A 192 -13.10 22.30 -4.27
CA PRO A 192 -14.01 23.01 -3.35
C PRO A 192 -15.33 22.26 -3.06
N ASN A 193 -15.69 21.28 -3.89
CA ASN A 193 -16.88 20.42 -3.77
C ASN A 193 -16.52 18.91 -3.83
N GLY A 194 -15.35 18.52 -3.32
CA GLY A 194 -14.71 17.19 -3.42
C GLY A 194 -15.57 15.94 -3.17
N SER A 195 -16.04 15.33 -4.26
CA SER A 195 -16.61 13.98 -4.27
C SER A 195 -15.62 12.97 -4.85
N CYS A 196 -15.55 11.78 -4.22
CA CYS A 196 -14.83 10.58 -4.65
C CYS A 196 -15.13 10.19 -6.12
N GLU A 197 -16.24 10.69 -6.67
CA GLU A 197 -16.62 10.56 -8.07
C GLU A 197 -15.55 11.07 -9.05
N ASN A 198 -14.80 12.12 -8.72
CA ASN A 198 -13.79 12.67 -9.63
C ASN A 198 -12.60 11.71 -9.82
N LEU A 199 -12.15 11.04 -8.76
CA LEU A 199 -11.08 10.05 -8.83
C LEU A 199 -11.56 8.79 -9.56
N GLN A 200 -12.75 8.31 -9.24
CA GLN A 200 -13.36 7.17 -9.93
C GLN A 200 -13.62 7.46 -11.41
N ARG A 201 -13.99 8.70 -11.77
CA ARG A 201 -14.15 9.13 -13.17
C ARG A 201 -12.80 9.13 -13.89
N LYS A 202 -11.75 9.70 -13.29
CA LYS A 202 -10.38 9.65 -13.82
C LYS A 202 -9.92 8.20 -14.04
N LEU A 203 -10.13 7.31 -13.05
CA LEU A 203 -9.80 5.89 -13.15
C LEU A 203 -10.59 5.17 -14.26
N ARG A 204 -11.89 5.46 -14.40
CA ARG A 204 -12.73 4.92 -15.49
C ARG A 204 -12.25 5.38 -16.87
N THR A 205 -11.87 6.64 -17.01
CA THR A 205 -11.28 7.18 -18.25
C THR A 205 -9.95 6.49 -18.56
N LEU A 206 -9.04 6.39 -17.59
CA LEU A 206 -7.78 5.67 -17.70
C LEU A 206 -7.97 4.19 -18.09
N GLY A 207 -8.98 3.53 -17.53
CA GLY A 207 -9.35 2.15 -17.90
C GLY A 207 -9.74 2.02 -19.37
N LYS A 208 -10.64 2.90 -19.85
CA LYS A 208 -11.07 2.92 -21.25
C LYS A 208 -9.91 3.21 -22.21
N ASP A 209 -9.03 4.15 -21.86
CA ASP A 209 -7.86 4.48 -22.67
C ASP A 209 -6.87 3.31 -22.78
N LEU A 210 -6.68 2.56 -21.69
CA LEU A 210 -5.85 1.36 -21.66
C LEU A 210 -6.45 0.22 -22.49
N GLU A 211 -7.76 0.02 -22.45
CA GLU A 211 -8.47 -0.98 -23.27
C GLU A 211 -8.35 -0.66 -24.76
N ASN A 212 -8.54 0.61 -25.14
CA ASN A 212 -8.42 1.08 -26.52
C ASN A 212 -6.98 0.91 -27.04
N THR A 213 -5.98 1.25 -26.22
CA THR A 213 -4.56 1.06 -26.56
C THR A 213 -4.21 -0.42 -26.73
N SER A 214 -4.74 -1.30 -25.85
CA SER A 214 -4.54 -2.75 -25.93
C SER A 214 -5.15 -3.37 -27.20
N ARG A 215 -6.34 -2.89 -27.61
CA ARG A 215 -7.00 -3.28 -28.86
C ARG A 215 -6.24 -2.80 -30.11
N ALA A 216 -5.68 -1.59 -30.08
CA ALA A 216 -4.89 -1.05 -31.18
C ALA A 216 -3.59 -1.84 -31.39
N VAL A 217 -2.88 -2.20 -30.31
CA VAL A 217 -1.66 -3.02 -30.39
C VAL A 217 -1.95 -4.42 -30.97
N ARG A 218 -3.06 -5.05 -30.59
CA ARG A 218 -3.46 -6.38 -31.14
C ARG A 218 -3.82 -6.34 -32.63
N LYS A 219 -4.27 -5.20 -33.16
CA LYS A 219 -4.59 -5.04 -34.59
C LYS A 219 -3.35 -4.83 -35.46
N ASN A 220 -2.25 -4.31 -34.90
CA ASN A 220 -1.00 -4.07 -35.64
C ASN A 220 -0.02 -5.25 -35.63
N THR A 221 -0.35 -6.35 -34.94
CA THR A 221 0.46 -7.59 -34.89
C THR A 221 -0.18 -8.74 -35.68
N ARG A 222 -1.03 -8.42 -36.66
CA ARG A 222 -1.57 -9.36 -37.66
C ARG A 222 -1.19 -8.90 -39.05
#